data_AF-A0A9X2NYA9-F1
#
_entry.id   AF-A0A9X2NYA9-F1
#
_cell.length_a   1.000
_cell.length_b   1.000
_cell.length_c   1.000
_cell.angle_alpha   90.00
_cell.angle_beta   90.00
_cell.angle_gamma   90.00
#
_symmetry.space_group_name_H-M   'P 1'
#
loop_
_entity.id
_entity.type
_entity.pdbx_description
1 polymer ?
#
loop_
_entity_poly.entity_id
_entity_poly.type
_entity_poly.pdbx_seq_one_letter_code
_entity_poly.pdbx_strand_id
1 'polypeptide(L)'
;MENPATAAFAGRLPEMRGEFGDWQTGYDFACAVCRKLKDMGAAPEVILEPTCGLGNFIRAGLAIFDTITDVYGIEIYKPYLDELRRSLVVKENQRIHLYYEDIFAFDFSEIKKQLEGKNVLILGNPPWVTNSELGKNGSTNLPQKYNYRGTKGIEAITGKGNFDIAESICNLLIENFASNEGTRIALLVKNSVVKNILIHQRPQGYFISHVCQYAFDAKKEFDVSVSASLFSCTIGKEKTDICRYYDFYTGAFQKSYGWKNDRFVSDIEEYDKAAMIDGVSELVWRSGVKHDCSKVMELIVRSGRYENGFRETVDVEPVCIYPLIKSSDIGNGFSGEVRKYIVLPHRSLAEPNSAMKQRTPLTYAYFEKYGQLLDGRKSSIYKGKPRFCVFGLGDYSFKPYKVVVSSFYKNIIFSLVSPINGQSVMLDDTCYMLGFDNWAFAKITHHLLNSPVVMQFISALCFTDAKRVINCELLMRIDLSKVLEIIGDVTIEGVTASEIDAYRVFINGKELPGQNDLFEGQRLNAKDIPFQGQPSKEPAISTFPRAKALKKHLCDVQLSFDY
;
A
#
# COMPACT_ATOMS: atom_id res chain seq x y z
N MET A 1 13.20 -48.85 0.92
CA MET A 1 11.72 -48.92 0.92
C MET A 1 11.23 -47.62 1.55
N GLU A 2 11.13 -46.58 0.74
CA GLU A 2 10.43 -45.35 1.08
C GLU A 2 8.96 -45.52 0.70
N ASN A 3 8.06 -45.11 1.59
CA ASN A 3 6.62 -45.26 1.41
C ASN A 3 6.14 -44.35 0.25
N PRO A 4 5.56 -44.87 -0.84
CA PRO A 4 5.15 -44.06 -2.00
C PRO A 4 3.89 -43.20 -1.77
N ALA A 5 3.31 -43.18 -0.57
CA ALA A 5 2.02 -42.54 -0.29
C ALA A 5 2.07 -41.01 -0.07
N THR A 6 3.24 -40.36 -0.10
CA THR A 6 3.39 -38.91 0.17
C THR A 6 3.41 -38.02 -1.08
N ALA A 7 3.23 -38.56 -2.30
CA ALA A 7 3.47 -37.84 -3.55
C ALA A 7 2.24 -37.67 -4.49
N ALA A 8 1.02 -37.61 -3.97
CA ALA A 8 -0.16 -37.19 -4.73
C ALA A 8 -0.82 -35.98 -4.04
N PHE A 9 -0.31 -34.79 -4.33
CA PHE A 9 -0.76 -33.53 -3.74
C PHE A 9 -2.23 -33.22 -4.12
N ALA A 10 -3.12 -33.21 -3.12
CA ALA A 10 -4.46 -32.63 -3.18
C ALA A 10 -4.42 -31.07 -3.12
N GLY A 11 -3.41 -30.45 -3.73
CA GLY A 11 -3.20 -29.00 -3.80
C GLY A 11 -3.49 -28.46 -5.20
N ARG A 12 -3.84 -27.17 -5.36
CA ARG A 12 -3.56 -26.49 -6.62
C ARG A 12 -2.07 -26.71 -6.96
N LEU A 13 -1.78 -26.86 -8.26
CA LEU A 13 -0.39 -26.99 -8.74
C LEU A 13 0.46 -25.84 -8.15
N PRO A 14 1.74 -26.08 -7.78
CA PRO A 14 2.58 -25.07 -7.15
C PRO A 14 2.59 -23.73 -7.89
N GLU A 15 2.53 -23.78 -9.23
CA GLU A 15 2.48 -22.66 -10.15
C GLU A 15 1.22 -21.79 -9.95
N MET A 16 0.09 -22.42 -9.63
CA MET A 16 -1.20 -21.76 -9.38
C MET A 16 -1.32 -21.21 -7.95
N ARG A 17 -0.50 -21.65 -6.98
CA ARG A 17 -0.60 -21.14 -5.58
C ARG A 17 -0.28 -19.65 -5.51
N GLY A 18 0.80 -19.23 -6.18
CA GLY A 18 1.18 -17.83 -6.27
C GLY A 18 0.19 -16.97 -7.04
N GLU A 19 -0.45 -17.54 -8.07
CA GLU A 19 -1.43 -16.85 -8.92
C GLU A 19 -2.71 -16.48 -8.18
N PHE A 20 -3.16 -17.33 -7.26
CA PHE A 20 -4.39 -17.13 -6.50
C PHE A 20 -4.14 -16.68 -5.06
N GLY A 21 -2.87 -16.60 -4.62
CA GLY A 21 -2.51 -16.33 -3.23
C GLY A 21 -2.98 -17.43 -2.27
N ASP A 22 -3.13 -18.65 -2.78
CA ASP A 22 -3.70 -19.81 -2.09
C ASP A 22 -2.59 -20.56 -1.31
N TRP A 23 -2.28 -20.07 -0.13
CA TRP A 23 -1.27 -20.63 0.77
C TRP A 23 -1.95 -21.48 1.84
N GLN A 24 -2.08 -22.78 1.60
CA GLN A 24 -2.71 -23.70 2.54
C GLN A 24 -1.96 -23.74 3.89
N THR A 25 -2.69 -23.52 4.99
CA THR A 25 -2.13 -23.52 6.34
C THR A 25 -1.83 -24.94 6.81
N GLY A 26 -0.62 -25.16 7.33
CA GLY A 26 -0.25 -26.44 7.95
C GLY A 26 -1.11 -26.74 9.18
N TYR A 27 -1.47 -28.01 9.38
CA TYR A 27 -2.35 -28.43 10.48
C TYR A 27 -1.79 -28.08 11.87
N ASP A 28 -0.48 -28.24 12.08
CA ASP A 28 0.17 -27.92 13.36
C ASP A 28 0.10 -26.41 13.67
N PHE A 29 0.28 -25.57 12.65
CA PHE A 29 0.17 -24.14 12.80
C PHE A 29 -1.28 -23.70 13.04
N ALA A 30 -2.25 -24.30 12.34
CA ALA A 30 -3.67 -24.10 12.62
C ALA A 30 -4.03 -24.48 14.07
N CYS A 31 -3.52 -25.61 14.57
CA CYS A 31 -3.66 -26.00 15.97
C CYS A 31 -3.03 -24.99 16.93
N ALA A 32 -1.84 -24.47 16.62
CA ALA A 32 -1.19 -23.44 17.43
C ALA A 32 -2.03 -22.16 17.52
N VAL A 33 -2.62 -21.73 16.39
CA VAL A 33 -3.55 -20.59 16.35
C VAL A 33 -4.79 -20.86 17.22
N CYS A 34 -5.44 -22.01 17.07
CA CYS A 34 -6.61 -22.37 17.88
C CYS A 34 -6.29 -22.40 19.38
N ARG A 35 -5.15 -22.99 19.77
CA ARG A 35 -4.71 -23.00 21.18
C ARG A 35 -4.50 -21.59 21.71
N LYS A 36 -3.81 -20.74 20.96
CA LYS A 36 -3.60 -19.34 21.33
C LYS A 36 -4.93 -18.60 21.54
N LEU A 37 -5.90 -18.81 20.65
CA LEU A 37 -7.25 -18.23 20.79
C LEU A 37 -7.97 -18.77 22.03
N LYS A 38 -7.85 -20.07 22.34
CA LYS A 38 -8.39 -20.69 23.56
C LYS A 38 -7.77 -20.08 24.83
N ASP A 39 -6.46 -19.88 24.83
CA ASP A 39 -5.73 -19.24 25.94
C ASP A 39 -6.15 -17.77 26.13
N MET A 40 -6.56 -17.11 25.04
CA MET A 40 -7.20 -15.78 25.05
C MET A 40 -8.70 -15.84 25.40
N GLY A 41 -9.18 -16.95 25.93
CA GLY A 41 -10.57 -17.14 26.38
C GLY A 41 -11.60 -17.33 25.26
N ALA A 42 -11.19 -17.73 24.05
CA ALA A 42 -12.16 -18.13 23.02
C ALA A 42 -12.83 -19.46 23.40
N ALA A 43 -14.16 -19.46 23.43
CA ALA A 43 -14.98 -20.67 23.59
C ALA A 43 -16.13 -20.64 22.56
N PRO A 44 -15.83 -20.84 21.27
CA PRO A 44 -16.83 -20.72 20.21
C PRO A 44 -17.80 -21.90 20.24
N GLU A 45 -19.08 -21.59 20.05
CA GLU A 45 -20.11 -22.58 19.72
C GLU A 45 -20.18 -22.80 18.22
N VAL A 46 -19.76 -21.81 17.44
CA VAL A 46 -19.76 -21.85 15.98
C VAL A 46 -18.42 -21.43 15.41
N ILE A 47 -17.92 -22.21 14.44
CA ILE A 47 -16.82 -21.82 13.57
C ILE A 47 -17.34 -21.49 12.17
N LEU A 48 -16.90 -20.35 11.63
CA LEU A 48 -17.06 -20.00 10.22
C LEU A 48 -15.67 -19.84 9.59
N GLU A 49 -15.37 -20.65 8.58
CA GLU A 49 -14.16 -20.52 7.77
C GLU A 49 -14.53 -20.09 6.33
N PRO A 50 -14.30 -18.81 5.97
CA PRO A 50 -14.83 -18.19 4.74
C PRO A 50 -14.12 -18.62 3.45
N THR A 51 -12.93 -19.21 3.57
CA THR A 51 -12.09 -19.68 2.45
C THR A 51 -11.35 -20.93 2.91
N CYS A 52 -12.10 -22.01 3.14
CA CYS A 52 -11.64 -23.10 4.02
C CYS A 52 -10.55 -23.98 3.44
N GLY A 53 -10.31 -23.97 2.13
CA GLY A 53 -9.28 -24.77 1.51
C GLY A 53 -9.40 -26.25 1.90
N LEU A 54 -8.29 -26.85 2.28
CA LEU A 54 -8.22 -28.22 2.81
C LEU A 54 -8.87 -28.39 4.20
N GLY A 55 -9.35 -27.30 4.81
CA GLY A 55 -10.06 -27.24 6.08
C GLY A 55 -9.23 -27.59 7.30
N ASN A 56 -7.93 -27.28 7.26
CA ASN A 56 -7.05 -27.50 8.42
C ASN A 56 -7.46 -26.64 9.63
N PHE A 57 -8.01 -25.44 9.45
CA PHE A 57 -8.55 -24.65 10.55
C PHE A 57 -9.84 -25.22 11.12
N ILE A 58 -10.78 -25.66 10.27
CA ILE A 58 -11.95 -26.42 10.75
C ILE A 58 -11.52 -27.64 11.59
N ARG A 59 -10.60 -28.47 11.07
CA ARG A 59 -10.11 -29.66 11.78
C ARG A 59 -9.40 -29.31 13.09
N ALA A 60 -8.57 -28.27 13.10
CA ALA A 60 -7.89 -27.80 14.29
C ALA A 60 -8.88 -27.23 15.32
N GLY A 61 -9.89 -26.48 14.86
CA GLY A 61 -10.95 -25.95 15.71
C GLY A 61 -11.71 -27.05 16.43
N LEU A 62 -12.18 -28.06 15.69
CA LEU A 62 -12.88 -29.23 16.24
C LEU A 62 -12.03 -30.05 17.22
N ALA A 63 -10.71 -30.05 17.04
CA ALA A 63 -9.78 -30.77 17.92
C ALA A 63 -9.46 -29.99 19.21
N ILE A 64 -9.49 -28.67 19.19
CA ILE A 64 -9.04 -27.81 20.30
C ILE A 64 -10.20 -27.25 21.13
N PHE A 65 -11.34 -26.93 20.52
CA PHE A 65 -12.48 -26.36 21.22
C PHE A 65 -13.55 -27.41 21.48
N ASP A 66 -13.96 -27.51 22.75
CA ASP A 66 -14.88 -28.53 23.23
C ASP A 66 -16.36 -28.11 23.07
N THR A 67 -16.61 -26.84 22.76
CA THR A 67 -17.93 -26.19 22.74
C THR A 67 -18.57 -26.13 21.36
N ILE A 68 -17.87 -26.53 20.30
CA ILE A 68 -18.36 -26.38 18.92
C ILE A 68 -19.57 -27.28 18.69
N THR A 69 -20.64 -26.67 18.19
CA THR A 69 -21.89 -27.33 17.78
C THR A 69 -22.16 -27.19 16.29
N ASP A 70 -21.74 -26.08 15.66
CA ASP A 70 -21.92 -25.82 14.24
C ASP A 70 -20.61 -25.38 13.58
N VAL A 71 -20.37 -25.83 12.35
CA VAL A 71 -19.24 -25.41 11.52
C VAL A 71 -19.74 -25.05 10.13
N TYR A 72 -19.29 -23.91 9.62
CA TYR A 72 -19.57 -23.42 8.27
C TYR A 72 -18.25 -23.26 7.52
N GLY A 73 -18.08 -23.95 6.41
CA GLY A 73 -16.92 -23.83 5.53
C GLY A 73 -17.35 -23.43 4.12
N ILE A 74 -16.76 -22.37 3.58
CA ILE A 74 -17.01 -21.88 2.21
C ILE A 74 -15.71 -22.06 1.42
N GLU A 75 -15.80 -22.66 0.23
CA GLU A 75 -14.64 -22.88 -0.63
C GLU A 75 -15.03 -22.82 -2.12
N ILE A 76 -14.22 -22.10 -2.90
CA ILE A 76 -14.46 -21.89 -4.33
C ILE A 76 -13.78 -22.96 -5.20
N TYR A 77 -12.89 -23.78 -4.64
CA TYR A 77 -12.19 -24.86 -5.31
C TYR A 77 -12.69 -26.22 -4.83
N LYS A 78 -13.60 -26.82 -5.61
CA LYS A 78 -14.30 -28.06 -5.28
C LYS A 78 -13.38 -29.20 -4.80
N PRO A 79 -12.21 -29.47 -5.41
CA PRO A 79 -11.36 -30.57 -4.98
C PRO A 79 -10.89 -30.48 -3.52
N TYR A 80 -10.66 -29.27 -3.01
CA TYR A 80 -10.34 -29.07 -1.59
C TYR A 80 -11.52 -29.41 -0.69
N LEU A 81 -12.71 -28.95 -1.06
CA LEU A 81 -13.91 -29.22 -0.29
C LEU A 81 -14.25 -30.72 -0.24
N ASP A 82 -14.00 -31.44 -1.35
CA ASP A 82 -14.18 -32.89 -1.42
C ASP A 82 -13.15 -33.64 -0.56
N GLU A 83 -11.93 -33.14 -0.45
CA GLU A 83 -10.89 -33.67 0.45
C GLU A 83 -11.25 -33.42 1.92
N LEU A 84 -11.72 -32.22 2.24
CA LEU A 84 -12.18 -31.88 3.58
C LEU A 84 -13.33 -32.81 4.00
N ARG A 85 -14.34 -33.01 3.14
CA ARG A 85 -15.44 -33.95 3.40
C ARG A 85 -14.96 -35.36 3.73
N ARG A 86 -13.91 -35.84 3.05
CA ARG A 86 -13.35 -37.19 3.26
C ARG A 86 -12.52 -37.31 4.54
N SER A 87 -11.91 -36.21 5.00
CA SER A 87 -10.98 -36.21 6.14
C SER A 87 -11.61 -35.78 7.48
N LEU A 88 -12.84 -35.26 7.46
CA LEU A 88 -13.54 -34.81 8.66
C LEU A 88 -14.01 -35.98 9.54
N VAL A 89 -13.74 -35.87 10.83
CA VAL A 89 -14.31 -36.72 11.88
C VAL A 89 -15.24 -35.84 12.71
N VAL A 90 -16.53 -36.16 12.71
CA VAL A 90 -17.59 -35.33 13.29
C VAL A 90 -18.23 -36.08 14.45
N LYS A 91 -18.40 -35.42 15.61
CA LYS A 91 -19.13 -35.98 16.75
C LYS A 91 -20.64 -35.89 16.52
N GLU A 92 -21.43 -36.74 17.16
CA GLU A 92 -22.90 -36.79 16.97
C GLU A 92 -23.61 -35.44 17.22
N ASN A 93 -23.05 -34.61 18.09
CA ASN A 93 -23.61 -33.30 18.44
C ASN A 93 -23.10 -32.13 17.57
N GLN A 94 -22.31 -32.42 16.53
CA GLN A 94 -21.71 -31.41 15.65
C GLN A 94 -22.36 -31.43 14.27
N ARG A 95 -22.75 -30.25 13.78
CA ARG A 95 -23.28 -30.05 12.44
C ARG A 95 -22.25 -29.35 11.56
N ILE A 96 -21.94 -29.94 10.41
CA ILE A 96 -20.98 -29.40 9.45
C ILE A 96 -21.69 -28.99 8.16
N HIS A 97 -21.54 -27.73 7.78
CA HIS A 97 -22.14 -27.11 6.61
C HIS A 97 -21.02 -26.67 5.65
N LEU A 98 -20.90 -27.32 4.50
CA LEU A 98 -19.83 -27.08 3.53
C LEU A 98 -20.38 -26.60 2.18
N TYR A 99 -20.03 -25.38 1.79
CA TYR A 99 -20.55 -24.69 0.61
C TYR A 99 -19.47 -24.56 -0.46
N TYR A 100 -19.80 -25.00 -1.67
CA TYR A 100 -18.98 -24.80 -2.87
C TYR A 100 -19.42 -23.51 -3.56
N GLU A 101 -18.81 -22.38 -3.18
CA GLU A 101 -19.28 -21.07 -3.63
C GLU A 101 -18.16 -20.01 -3.54
N ASP A 102 -18.31 -18.92 -4.29
CA ASP A 102 -17.49 -17.72 -4.14
C ASP A 102 -17.94 -16.95 -2.90
N ILE A 103 -17.00 -16.67 -1.99
CA ILE A 103 -17.25 -15.90 -0.77
C ILE A 103 -17.86 -14.52 -1.04
N PHE A 104 -17.53 -13.89 -2.18
CA PHE A 104 -18.09 -12.59 -2.54
C PHE A 104 -19.53 -12.67 -3.07
N ALA A 105 -19.98 -13.84 -3.50
CA ALA A 105 -21.35 -14.10 -3.94
C ALA A 105 -22.23 -14.73 -2.85
N PHE A 106 -21.60 -15.29 -1.81
CA PHE A 106 -22.26 -16.04 -0.75
C PHE A 106 -23.24 -15.16 0.07
N ASP A 107 -24.49 -15.61 0.22
CA ASP A 107 -25.48 -14.93 1.04
C ASP A 107 -25.42 -15.36 2.51
N PHE A 108 -24.88 -14.47 3.35
CA PHE A 108 -24.79 -14.71 4.80
C PHE A 108 -26.14 -14.57 5.54
N SER A 109 -27.23 -14.16 4.88
CA SER A 109 -28.50 -13.82 5.55
C SER A 109 -29.11 -14.98 6.34
N GLU A 110 -29.01 -16.20 5.84
CA GLU A 110 -29.51 -17.39 6.53
C GLU A 110 -28.63 -17.77 7.71
N ILE A 111 -27.30 -17.83 7.51
CA ILE A 111 -26.34 -18.16 8.55
C ILE A 111 -26.49 -17.17 9.72
N LYS A 112 -26.56 -15.87 9.46
CA LYS A 112 -26.65 -14.84 10.51
C LYS A 112 -27.81 -15.05 11.48
N LYS A 113 -28.97 -15.54 10.99
CA LYS A 113 -30.12 -15.89 11.84
C LYS A 113 -29.85 -17.09 12.74
N GLN A 114 -29.10 -18.08 12.24
CA GLN A 114 -28.75 -19.29 12.97
C GLN A 114 -27.64 -19.08 14.02
N LEU A 115 -26.93 -17.94 13.92
CA LEU A 115 -25.88 -17.54 14.84
C LEU A 115 -26.35 -16.61 15.97
N GLU A 116 -27.61 -16.19 15.96
CA GLU A 116 -28.12 -15.28 16.98
C GLU A 116 -28.00 -15.90 18.38
N GLY A 117 -27.37 -15.15 19.29
CA GLY A 117 -27.13 -15.59 20.67
C GLY A 117 -26.00 -16.62 20.85
N LYS A 118 -25.30 -17.02 19.80
CA LYS A 118 -24.17 -17.97 19.88
C LYS A 118 -22.81 -17.27 19.89
N ASN A 119 -21.83 -17.89 20.53
CA ASN A 119 -20.44 -17.46 20.45
C ASN A 119 -19.82 -17.87 19.10
N VAL A 120 -19.62 -16.89 18.21
CA VAL A 120 -19.10 -17.11 16.85
C VAL A 120 -17.61 -16.79 16.78
N LEU A 121 -16.83 -17.71 16.20
CA LEU A 121 -15.46 -17.49 15.77
C LEU A 121 -15.36 -17.62 14.25
N ILE A 122 -15.01 -16.53 13.58
CA ILE A 122 -14.62 -16.53 12.18
C ILE A 122 -13.10 -16.74 12.12
N LEU A 123 -12.67 -17.86 11.55
CA LEU A 123 -11.29 -18.34 11.58
C LEU A 123 -10.83 -18.68 10.16
N GLY A 124 -9.54 -18.51 9.83
CA GLY A 124 -9.04 -18.97 8.53
C GLY A 124 -7.81 -18.25 8.00
N ASN A 125 -7.43 -18.59 6.77
CA ASN A 125 -6.37 -17.94 6.01
C ASN A 125 -6.90 -17.48 4.64
N PRO A 126 -7.40 -16.24 4.52
CA PRO A 126 -7.84 -15.69 3.25
C PRO A 126 -6.70 -15.61 2.22
N PRO A 127 -6.97 -15.59 0.91
CA PRO A 127 -5.95 -15.56 -0.13
C PRO A 127 -5.08 -14.29 -0.11
N TRP A 128 -3.76 -14.46 -0.24
CA TRP A 128 -2.75 -13.39 -0.13
C TRP A 128 -2.34 -12.81 -1.49
N VAL A 129 -3.30 -12.30 -2.26
CA VAL A 129 -3.09 -11.80 -3.62
C VAL A 129 -3.77 -10.45 -3.82
N THR A 130 -3.26 -9.63 -4.74
CA THR A 130 -3.91 -8.36 -5.09
C THR A 130 -4.88 -8.51 -6.27
N ASN A 131 -5.86 -7.61 -6.36
CA ASN A 131 -6.83 -7.61 -7.47
C ASN A 131 -6.16 -7.43 -8.85
N SER A 132 -5.03 -6.70 -8.94
CA SER A 132 -4.29 -6.55 -10.20
C SER A 132 -3.52 -7.81 -10.61
N GLU A 133 -3.11 -8.65 -9.67
CA GLU A 133 -2.49 -9.96 -9.94
C GLU A 133 -3.54 -10.95 -10.42
N LEU A 134 -4.69 -11.03 -9.73
CA LEU A 134 -5.81 -11.87 -10.16
C LEU A 134 -6.39 -11.45 -11.52
N GLY A 135 -6.52 -10.15 -11.77
CA GLY A 135 -7.07 -9.63 -13.03
C GLY A 135 -6.18 -9.88 -14.26
N LYS A 136 -4.86 -10.03 -14.08
CA LYS A 136 -3.96 -10.44 -15.18
C LYS A 136 -4.20 -11.89 -15.61
N ASN A 137 -4.73 -12.71 -14.71
CA ASN A 137 -4.90 -14.14 -14.91
C ASN A 137 -6.32 -14.49 -15.41
N GLY A 138 -7.11 -13.48 -15.81
CA GLY A 138 -8.46 -13.70 -16.37
C GLY A 138 -9.51 -14.16 -15.36
N SER A 139 -9.23 -14.07 -14.05
CA SER A 139 -10.19 -14.45 -13.01
C SER A 139 -11.39 -13.51 -12.98
N THR A 140 -12.61 -14.08 -13.04
CA THR A 140 -13.88 -13.37 -12.87
C THR A 140 -14.25 -13.14 -11.40
N ASN A 141 -13.54 -13.78 -10.48
CA ASN A 141 -13.83 -13.80 -9.04
C ASN A 141 -13.17 -12.62 -8.33
N LEU A 142 -13.47 -11.43 -8.84
CA LEU A 142 -13.03 -10.17 -8.25
C LEU A 142 -14.23 -9.55 -7.54
N PRO A 143 -14.06 -8.98 -6.34
CA PRO A 143 -15.11 -8.16 -5.75
C PRO A 143 -15.49 -7.08 -6.76
N GLN A 144 -16.79 -6.73 -6.83
CA GLN A 144 -17.22 -5.60 -7.67
C GLN A 144 -16.34 -4.40 -7.34
N LYS A 145 -15.81 -3.72 -8.38
CA LYS A 145 -14.98 -2.52 -8.22
C LYS A 145 -15.83 -1.39 -7.62
N TYR A 146 -16.07 -1.46 -6.33
CA TYR A 146 -16.57 -0.35 -5.56
C TYR A 146 -15.38 0.56 -5.28
N ASN A 147 -15.53 1.87 -5.52
CA ASN A 147 -14.53 2.86 -5.17
C ASN A 147 -14.53 3.08 -3.63
N TYR A 148 -14.29 2.00 -2.88
CA TYR A 148 -14.35 1.92 -1.42
C TYR A 148 -13.41 2.94 -0.75
N ARG A 149 -12.34 3.34 -1.47
CA ARG A 149 -11.36 4.33 -1.02
C ARG A 149 -11.74 5.78 -1.30
N GLY A 150 -12.87 6.05 -1.97
CA GLY A 150 -13.32 7.41 -2.30
C GLY A 150 -12.31 8.23 -3.13
N THR A 151 -11.25 7.60 -3.63
CA THR A 151 -10.15 8.26 -4.32
C THR A 151 -10.65 8.81 -5.66
N LYS A 152 -10.53 10.13 -5.85
CA LYS A 152 -10.85 10.82 -7.10
C LYS A 152 -9.56 11.09 -7.89
N GLY A 153 -9.66 11.04 -9.21
CA GLY A 153 -8.58 11.48 -10.10
C GLY A 153 -7.35 10.58 -10.12
N ILE A 154 -6.16 11.20 -10.20
CA ILE A 154 -4.86 10.53 -10.43
C ILE A 154 -4.49 9.55 -9.29
N GLU A 155 -4.99 9.76 -8.07
CA GLU A 155 -4.73 8.88 -6.92
C GLU A 155 -5.29 7.46 -7.11
N ALA A 156 -6.49 7.33 -7.69
CA ALA A 156 -7.08 6.04 -8.02
C ALA A 156 -6.26 5.30 -9.10
N ILE A 157 -5.61 6.07 -9.98
CA ILE A 157 -4.85 5.60 -11.14
C ILE A 157 -3.42 5.20 -10.74
N THR A 158 -2.84 5.81 -9.69
CA THR A 158 -1.42 5.66 -9.28
C THR A 158 -1.14 4.54 -8.27
N GLY A 159 -2.10 3.65 -8.03
CA GLY A 159 -1.89 2.41 -7.24
C GLY A 159 -2.75 2.28 -5.99
N LYS A 160 -3.44 3.35 -5.55
CA LYS A 160 -4.44 3.24 -4.47
C LYS A 160 -5.70 2.45 -4.88
N GLY A 161 -5.87 2.09 -6.17
CA GLY A 161 -6.90 1.15 -6.64
C GLY A 161 -6.51 -0.35 -6.61
N ASN A 162 -5.24 -0.68 -6.33
CA ASN A 162 -4.80 -2.06 -6.11
C ASN A 162 -5.02 -2.38 -4.61
N PHE A 163 -5.73 -3.46 -4.32
CA PHE A 163 -6.02 -3.90 -2.95
C PHE A 163 -5.84 -5.41 -2.81
N ASP A 164 -5.58 -5.83 -1.58
CA ASP A 164 -5.41 -7.25 -1.23
C ASP A 164 -6.78 -7.91 -1.07
N ILE A 165 -6.96 -9.12 -1.60
CA ILE A 165 -8.22 -9.85 -1.50
C ILE A 165 -8.58 -10.18 -0.06
N ALA A 166 -7.58 -10.46 0.79
CA ALA A 166 -7.81 -10.69 2.21
C ALA A 166 -8.42 -9.45 2.89
N GLU A 167 -8.05 -8.23 2.47
CA GLU A 167 -8.66 -6.97 2.96
C GLU A 167 -10.14 -6.91 2.61
N SER A 168 -10.50 -7.25 1.37
CA SER A 168 -11.91 -7.28 0.93
C SER A 168 -12.72 -8.32 1.68
N ILE A 169 -12.18 -9.52 1.91
CA ILE A 169 -12.85 -10.57 2.68
C ILE A 169 -13.03 -10.13 4.13
N CYS A 170 -12.02 -9.54 4.77
CA CYS A 170 -12.14 -9.01 6.13
C CYS A 170 -13.27 -7.98 6.22
N ASN A 171 -13.33 -7.02 5.30
CA ASN A 171 -14.37 -5.99 5.29
C ASN A 171 -15.76 -6.60 5.06
N LEU A 172 -15.89 -7.54 4.11
CA LEU A 172 -17.13 -8.26 3.85
C LEU A 172 -17.66 -8.96 5.10
N LEU A 173 -16.77 -9.60 5.87
CA LEU A 173 -17.12 -10.29 7.11
C LEU A 173 -17.51 -9.30 8.21
N ILE A 174 -16.72 -8.23 8.41
CA ILE A 174 -17.04 -7.19 9.40
C ILE A 174 -18.41 -6.58 9.11
N GLU A 175 -18.71 -6.28 7.85
CA GLU A 175 -19.98 -5.69 7.43
C GLU A 175 -21.15 -6.66 7.59
N ASN A 176 -20.98 -7.92 7.19
CA ASN A 176 -22.06 -8.91 7.30
C ASN A 176 -22.39 -9.25 8.75
N PHE A 177 -21.38 -9.36 9.62
CA PHE A 177 -21.55 -9.77 11.00
C PHE A 177 -21.68 -8.59 11.97
N ALA A 178 -21.80 -7.35 11.48
CA ALA A 178 -21.95 -6.14 12.30
C ALA A 178 -23.12 -6.20 13.30
N SER A 179 -24.19 -6.94 12.97
CA SER A 179 -25.35 -7.15 13.86
C SER A 179 -25.15 -8.26 14.91
N ASN A 180 -24.13 -9.11 14.75
CA ASN A 180 -23.84 -10.25 15.61
C ASN A 180 -22.77 -9.85 16.63
N GLU A 181 -23.18 -9.02 17.61
CA GLU A 181 -22.31 -8.52 18.68
C GLU A 181 -21.61 -9.67 19.43
N GLY A 182 -20.31 -9.52 19.68
CA GLY A 182 -19.47 -10.54 20.30
C GLY A 182 -18.77 -11.48 19.31
N THR A 183 -19.10 -11.42 18.01
CA THR A 183 -18.42 -12.23 16.97
C THR A 183 -16.92 -11.93 16.96
N ARG A 184 -16.09 -12.96 17.14
CA ARG A 184 -14.64 -12.85 17.09
C ARG A 184 -14.15 -13.19 15.68
N ILE A 185 -13.32 -12.33 15.10
CA ILE A 185 -12.58 -12.61 13.87
C ILE A 185 -11.14 -12.95 14.24
N ALA A 186 -10.60 -14.01 13.64
CA ALA A 186 -9.21 -14.45 13.79
C ALA A 186 -8.69 -14.95 12.44
N LEU A 187 -8.03 -14.10 11.65
CA LEU A 187 -7.61 -14.42 10.28
C LEU A 187 -6.09 -14.25 10.09
N LEU A 188 -5.47 -15.16 9.36
CA LEU A 188 -4.08 -15.00 8.93
C LEU A 188 -4.01 -14.07 7.72
N VAL A 189 -3.43 -12.88 7.90
CA VAL A 189 -3.39 -11.84 6.86
C VAL A 189 -2.04 -11.13 6.83
N LYS A 190 -1.70 -10.49 5.70
CA LYS A 190 -0.55 -9.59 5.63
C LYS A 190 -0.72 -8.44 6.61
N ASN A 191 0.37 -7.97 7.22
CA ASN A 191 0.35 -6.83 8.15
C ASN A 191 -0.30 -5.57 7.56
N SER A 192 -0.11 -5.34 6.25
CA SER A 192 -0.74 -4.23 5.52
C SER A 192 -2.27 -4.27 5.55
N VAL A 193 -2.87 -5.46 5.59
CA VAL A 193 -4.34 -5.62 5.65
C VAL A 193 -4.88 -5.10 6.98
N VAL A 194 -4.27 -5.51 8.10
CA VAL A 194 -4.66 -5.05 9.45
C VAL A 194 -4.55 -3.54 9.56
N LYS A 195 -3.43 -2.98 9.07
CA LYS A 195 -3.23 -1.53 9.02
C LYS A 195 -4.35 -0.82 8.25
N ASN A 196 -4.73 -1.33 7.07
CA ASN A 196 -5.77 -0.72 6.26
C ASN A 196 -7.15 -0.82 6.92
N ILE A 197 -7.49 -1.96 7.52
CA ILE A 197 -8.74 -2.13 8.29
C ILE A 197 -8.84 -1.07 9.39
N LEU A 198 -7.76 -0.86 10.17
CA LEU A 198 -7.76 0.14 11.25
C LEU A 198 -7.81 1.59 10.73
N ILE A 199 -7.15 1.88 9.60
CA ILE A 199 -7.28 3.18 8.92
C ILE A 199 -8.73 3.45 8.50
N HIS A 200 -9.42 2.45 7.95
CA HIS A 200 -10.77 2.57 7.42
C HIS A 200 -11.86 2.52 8.49
N GLN A 201 -11.60 1.87 9.61
CA GLN A 201 -12.51 1.82 10.74
C GLN A 201 -12.97 3.22 11.20
N ARG A 202 -12.03 4.17 11.34
CA ARG A 202 -12.34 5.52 11.82
C ARG A 202 -13.31 6.30 10.91
N PRO A 203 -13.09 6.40 9.58
CA PRO A 203 -14.02 7.10 8.68
C PRO A 203 -15.30 6.31 8.36
N GLN A 204 -15.27 4.98 8.36
CA GLN A 204 -16.43 4.16 7.97
C GLN A 204 -17.31 3.72 9.13
N GLY A 205 -16.80 3.80 10.36
CA GLY A 205 -17.54 3.42 11.56
C GLY A 205 -17.64 1.92 11.77
N TYR A 206 -16.60 1.14 11.40
CA TYR A 206 -16.56 -0.25 11.85
C TYR A 206 -16.56 -0.30 13.38
N PHE A 207 -17.48 -1.06 13.96
CA PHE A 207 -17.55 -1.26 15.40
C PHE A 207 -16.76 -2.52 15.79
N ILE A 208 -15.45 -2.45 15.53
CA ILE A 208 -14.52 -3.49 15.97
C ILE A 208 -13.70 -3.01 17.17
N SER A 209 -13.58 -3.88 18.17
CA SER A 209 -12.81 -3.67 19.39
C SER A 209 -11.77 -4.78 19.58
N HIS A 210 -10.95 -4.66 20.62
CA HIS A 210 -9.89 -5.63 20.96
C HIS A 210 -8.97 -6.00 19.78
N VAL A 211 -8.66 -5.03 18.93
CA VAL A 211 -7.85 -5.24 17.73
C VAL A 211 -6.42 -5.61 18.13
N CYS A 212 -6.01 -6.83 17.77
CA CYS A 212 -4.71 -7.39 18.07
C CYS A 212 -4.07 -7.98 16.81
N GLN A 213 -2.76 -7.92 16.77
CA GLN A 213 -1.93 -8.51 15.74
C GLN A 213 -0.86 -9.39 16.37
N TYR A 214 -0.81 -10.66 15.98
CA TYR A 214 0.21 -11.61 16.45
C TYR A 214 1.09 -12.03 15.28
N ALA A 215 2.29 -11.45 15.23
CA ALA A 215 3.24 -11.64 14.14
C ALA A 215 3.90 -13.02 14.17
N PHE A 216 3.88 -13.71 13.04
CA PHE A 216 4.51 -15.01 12.86
C PHE A 216 5.50 -14.97 11.68
N ASP A 217 6.34 -15.99 11.57
CA ASP A 217 7.31 -16.09 10.48
C ASP A 217 6.64 -16.74 9.25
N ALA A 218 6.20 -15.93 8.29
CA ALA A 218 5.57 -16.44 7.07
C ALA A 218 6.51 -17.26 6.18
N LYS A 219 7.84 -17.06 6.29
CA LYS A 219 8.82 -17.89 5.57
C LYS A 219 8.87 -19.28 6.19
N LYS A 220 8.82 -19.36 7.52
CA LYS A 220 8.74 -20.64 8.23
C LYS A 220 7.42 -21.37 7.96
N GLU A 221 6.29 -20.69 8.08
CA GLU A 221 4.97 -21.34 8.05
C GLU A 221 4.43 -21.58 6.63
N PHE A 222 4.85 -20.78 5.64
CA PHE A 222 4.32 -20.83 4.26
C PHE A 222 5.37 -20.82 3.16
N ASP A 223 6.66 -20.69 3.49
CA ASP A 223 7.76 -20.46 2.53
C ASP A 223 7.69 -19.12 1.76
N VAL A 224 6.93 -18.14 2.27
CA VAL A 224 6.69 -16.84 1.61
C VAL A 224 7.40 -15.69 2.33
N SER A 225 8.07 -14.82 1.57
CA SER A 225 8.76 -13.63 2.11
C SER A 225 7.83 -12.42 2.22
N VAL A 226 6.88 -12.45 3.16
CA VAL A 226 5.99 -11.34 3.51
C VAL A 226 5.86 -11.18 5.02
N SER A 227 5.57 -9.98 5.50
CA SER A 227 5.19 -9.77 6.90
C SER A 227 3.69 -10.04 7.06
N ALA A 228 3.36 -11.03 7.89
CA ALA A 228 2.00 -11.48 8.13
C ALA A 228 1.77 -11.73 9.62
N SER A 229 0.49 -11.77 10.00
CA SER A 229 0.08 -11.93 11.38
C SER A 229 -1.27 -12.61 11.47
N LEU A 230 -1.54 -13.23 12.62
CA LEU A 230 -2.90 -13.51 13.04
C LEU A 230 -3.53 -12.17 13.47
N PHE A 231 -4.45 -11.68 12.65
CA PHE A 231 -5.33 -10.57 12.97
C PHE A 231 -6.48 -11.08 13.84
N SER A 232 -6.70 -10.43 14.99
CA SER A 232 -7.81 -10.74 15.88
C SER A 232 -8.58 -9.47 16.23
N CYS A 233 -9.91 -9.51 16.16
CA CYS A 233 -10.77 -8.45 16.68
C CYS A 233 -12.13 -9.01 17.11
N THR A 234 -12.89 -8.20 17.85
CA THR A 234 -14.27 -8.48 18.22
C THR A 234 -15.20 -7.49 17.53
N ILE A 235 -16.23 -7.97 16.86
CA ILE A 235 -17.32 -7.13 16.34
C ILE A 235 -18.30 -6.85 17.48
N GLY A 236 -18.73 -5.61 17.65
CA GLY A 236 -19.73 -5.26 18.66
C GLY A 236 -20.21 -3.83 18.53
N LYS A 237 -20.57 -3.20 19.66
CA LYS A 237 -20.91 -1.76 19.70
C LYS A 237 -19.74 -0.86 20.08
N GLU A 238 -18.68 -1.45 20.61
CA GLU A 238 -17.46 -0.74 20.95
C GLU A 238 -16.56 -0.58 19.72
N LYS A 239 -15.72 0.46 19.75
CA LYS A 239 -14.70 0.68 18.74
C LYS A 239 -13.38 1.00 19.39
N THR A 240 -12.29 0.53 18.79
CA THR A 240 -10.94 0.95 19.16
C THR A 240 -10.17 1.46 17.96
N ASP A 241 -9.49 2.57 18.12
CA ASP A 241 -8.64 3.15 17.09
C ASP A 241 -7.19 2.61 17.12
N ILE A 242 -6.92 1.65 18.01
CA ILE A 242 -5.58 1.16 18.33
C ILE A 242 -5.51 -0.35 18.15
N CYS A 243 -4.46 -0.82 17.48
CA CYS A 243 -4.06 -2.22 17.43
C CYS A 243 -2.90 -2.49 18.40
N ARG A 244 -2.98 -3.60 19.13
CA ARG A 244 -1.88 -4.11 19.96
C ARG A 244 -1.10 -5.18 19.20
N TYR A 245 0.21 -5.00 19.09
CA TYR A 245 1.10 -5.84 18.31
C TYR A 245 1.95 -6.74 19.22
N TYR A 246 1.95 -8.04 18.93
CA TYR A 246 2.62 -9.07 19.71
C TYR A 246 3.42 -10.00 18.80
N ASP A 247 4.41 -10.66 19.37
CA ASP A 247 5.00 -11.85 18.76
C ASP A 247 4.08 -13.07 18.97
N PHE A 248 3.85 -13.85 17.90
CA PHE A 248 2.91 -14.98 17.95
C PHE A 248 3.44 -16.11 18.84
N TYR A 249 4.72 -16.46 18.72
CA TYR A 249 5.30 -17.66 19.33
C TYR A 249 5.59 -17.47 20.82
N THR A 250 6.11 -16.31 21.20
CA THR A 250 6.45 -15.97 22.59
C THR A 250 5.29 -15.31 23.33
N GLY A 251 4.34 -14.70 22.61
CA GLY A 251 3.27 -13.89 23.20
C GLY A 251 3.74 -12.54 23.72
N ALA A 252 5.01 -12.17 23.51
CA ALA A 252 5.56 -10.91 23.99
C ALA A 252 4.87 -9.71 23.32
N PHE A 253 4.43 -8.75 24.13
CA PHE A 253 3.98 -7.45 23.64
C PHE A 253 5.15 -6.69 23.04
N GLN A 254 4.95 -6.10 21.87
CA GLN A 254 5.98 -5.30 21.21
C GLN A 254 5.63 -3.82 21.23
N LYS A 255 4.42 -3.45 20.79
CA LYS A 255 3.97 -2.05 20.72
C LYS A 255 2.46 -1.94 20.45
N SER A 256 1.97 -0.70 20.50
CA SER A 256 0.63 -0.35 20.00
C SER A 256 0.75 0.66 18.87
N TYR A 257 -0.09 0.52 17.85
CA TYR A 257 -0.14 1.43 16.69
C TYR A 257 -1.60 1.74 16.32
N GLY A 258 -1.84 2.83 15.59
CA GLY A 258 -3.21 3.20 15.20
C GLY A 258 -3.42 4.70 15.16
N TRP A 259 -4.66 5.14 15.37
CA TRP A 259 -4.97 6.57 15.43
C TRP A 259 -4.74 7.15 16.81
N LYS A 260 -4.14 8.33 16.83
CA LYS A 260 -3.94 9.17 18.01
C LYS A 260 -4.13 10.62 17.60
N ASN A 261 -5.11 11.32 18.20
CA ASN A 261 -5.40 12.73 17.90
C ASN A 261 -5.48 13.04 16.39
N ASP A 262 -6.28 12.28 15.64
CA ASP A 262 -6.42 12.43 14.16
C ASP A 262 -5.17 12.08 13.33
N ARG A 263 -4.13 11.51 13.96
CA ARG A 263 -2.90 11.09 13.31
C ARG A 263 -2.74 9.57 13.37
N PHE A 264 -2.51 8.93 12.23
CA PHE A 264 -2.19 7.50 12.19
C PHE A 264 -0.68 7.30 12.37
N VAL A 265 -0.28 6.45 13.32
CA VAL A 265 1.12 6.27 13.76
C VAL A 265 1.49 4.79 13.86
N SER A 266 2.77 4.46 13.68
CA SER A 266 3.29 3.08 13.74
C SER A 266 3.72 2.64 15.14
N ASP A 267 3.92 3.60 16.05
CA ASP A 267 4.23 3.37 17.45
C ASP A 267 3.69 4.54 18.28
N ILE A 268 2.71 4.26 19.14
CA ILE A 268 2.01 5.27 19.94
C ILE A 268 2.88 5.85 21.04
N GLU A 269 3.80 5.05 21.60
CA GLU A 269 4.66 5.48 22.71
C GLU A 269 5.81 6.33 22.18
N GLU A 270 6.46 5.91 21.09
CA GLU A 270 7.48 6.73 20.44
C GLU A 270 6.91 8.02 19.85
N TYR A 271 5.68 7.97 19.35
CA TYR A 271 5.01 9.16 18.83
C TYR A 271 4.82 10.22 19.91
N ASP A 272 4.45 9.85 21.14
CA ASP A 272 4.28 10.83 22.23
C ASP A 272 5.53 11.65 22.52
N LYS A 273 6.70 11.01 22.37
CA LYS A 273 8.01 11.62 22.63
C LYS A 273 8.38 12.67 21.58
N ALA A 274 7.79 12.60 20.38
CA ALA A 274 8.12 13.44 19.24
C ALA A 274 6.91 14.17 18.60
N ALA A 275 5.71 14.07 19.18
CA ALA A 275 4.46 14.60 18.61
C ALA A 275 4.44 16.12 18.45
N MET A 276 5.31 16.85 19.17
CA MET A 276 5.38 18.31 19.10
C MET A 276 5.71 18.84 17.71
N ILE A 277 6.41 18.07 16.87
CA ILE A 277 6.76 18.44 15.49
C ILE A 277 5.78 17.92 14.42
N ASP A 278 4.69 17.24 14.82
CA ASP A 278 3.65 16.80 13.88
C ASP A 278 2.78 17.99 13.45
N GLY A 279 2.97 18.44 12.22
CA GLY A 279 2.28 19.58 11.65
C GLY A 279 2.12 19.45 10.15
N VAL A 280 2.41 20.54 9.44
CA VAL A 280 2.46 20.59 7.98
C VAL A 280 3.80 21.18 7.61
N SER A 281 4.57 20.49 6.76
CA SER A 281 5.84 21.01 6.29
C SER A 281 5.62 22.25 5.42
N GLU A 282 6.37 23.29 5.71
CA GLU A 282 6.40 24.57 4.95
C GLU A 282 7.02 24.38 3.56
N LEU A 283 7.77 23.29 3.39
CA LEU A 283 8.39 22.91 2.13
C LEU A 283 7.72 21.65 1.58
N VAL A 284 7.46 21.65 0.27
CA VAL A 284 6.74 20.54 -0.36
C VAL A 284 7.70 19.43 -0.78
N TRP A 285 7.53 18.26 -0.19
CA TRP A 285 8.26 17.05 -0.58
C TRP A 285 7.81 16.54 -1.95
N ARG A 286 8.79 16.26 -2.82
CA ARG A 286 8.55 15.79 -4.18
C ARG A 286 9.19 14.44 -4.41
N SER A 287 8.48 13.54 -5.07
CA SER A 287 9.08 12.29 -5.56
C SER A 287 9.99 12.59 -6.76
N GLY A 288 11.01 11.77 -6.97
CA GLY A 288 11.81 11.84 -8.18
C GLY A 288 11.08 11.38 -9.45
N VAL A 289 11.83 11.34 -10.54
CA VAL A 289 11.34 11.13 -11.90
C VAL A 289 10.85 9.71 -12.10
N LYS A 290 9.60 9.58 -12.54
CA LYS A 290 9.00 8.32 -12.97
C LYS A 290 9.04 8.19 -14.49
N HIS A 291 9.87 7.26 -14.96
CA HIS A 291 10.10 7.03 -16.38
C HIS A 291 9.58 5.68 -16.92
N ASP A 292 9.54 4.63 -16.07
CA ASP A 292 9.09 3.26 -16.40
C ASP A 292 9.75 2.64 -17.66
N CYS A 293 10.95 3.10 -18.02
CA CYS A 293 11.72 2.57 -19.16
C CYS A 293 13.24 2.74 -18.93
N SER A 294 13.78 2.03 -17.93
CA SER A 294 15.17 2.18 -17.49
C SER A 294 16.20 1.88 -18.58
N LYS A 295 15.95 0.86 -19.43
CA LYS A 295 16.90 0.50 -20.51
C LYS A 295 17.12 1.62 -21.53
N VAL A 296 16.15 2.52 -21.70
CA VAL A 296 16.22 3.64 -22.65
C VAL A 296 16.66 4.92 -21.95
N MET A 297 16.08 5.22 -20.77
CA MET A 297 16.27 6.53 -20.14
C MET A 297 17.48 6.59 -19.21
N GLU A 298 17.89 5.49 -18.60
CA GLU A 298 19.06 5.45 -17.72
C GLU A 298 20.32 5.15 -18.52
N LEU A 299 21.34 5.97 -18.30
CA LEU A 299 22.63 5.89 -18.97
C LEU A 299 23.73 5.60 -17.95
N ILE A 300 24.80 4.96 -18.40
CA ILE A 300 26.07 4.84 -17.69
C ILE A 300 27.18 5.44 -18.55
N VAL A 301 28.27 5.88 -17.92
CA VAL A 301 29.45 6.36 -18.65
C VAL A 301 30.47 5.21 -18.74
N ARG A 302 30.89 4.87 -19.96
CA ARG A 302 31.99 3.94 -20.23
C ARG A 302 32.92 4.55 -21.27
N SER A 303 34.22 4.55 -20.98
CA SER A 303 35.25 5.10 -21.89
C SER A 303 34.92 6.52 -22.40
N GLY A 304 34.37 7.37 -21.52
CA GLY A 304 33.98 8.75 -21.85
C GLY A 304 32.70 8.91 -22.69
N ARG A 305 31.96 7.83 -22.95
CA ARG A 305 30.71 7.85 -23.73
C ARG A 305 29.53 7.39 -22.88
N TYR A 306 28.34 7.91 -23.20
CA TYR A 306 27.10 7.43 -22.60
C TYR A 306 26.62 6.15 -23.29
N GLU A 307 26.26 5.15 -22.49
CA GLU A 307 25.66 3.91 -22.95
C GLU A 307 24.31 3.69 -22.26
N ASN A 308 23.33 3.19 -23.01
CA ASN A 308 22.03 2.81 -22.46
C ASN A 308 22.00 1.35 -21.97
N GLY A 309 20.84 0.87 -21.52
CA GLY A 309 20.66 -0.51 -21.04
C GLY A 309 20.79 -1.60 -22.10
N PHE A 310 20.95 -1.24 -23.37
CA PHE A 310 21.26 -2.14 -24.48
C PHE A 310 22.75 -2.15 -24.84
N ARG A 311 23.59 -1.39 -24.12
CA ARG A 311 25.02 -1.17 -24.41
C ARG A 311 25.28 -0.46 -25.74
N GLU A 312 24.30 0.32 -26.20
CA GLU A 312 24.45 1.14 -27.38
C GLU A 312 24.95 2.53 -26.96
N THR A 313 25.91 3.08 -27.71
CA THR A 313 26.33 4.47 -27.52
C THR A 313 25.16 5.41 -27.78
N VAL A 314 24.94 6.33 -26.86
CA VAL A 314 23.86 7.31 -26.91
C VAL A 314 24.42 8.64 -27.39
N ASP A 315 23.92 9.09 -28.55
CA ASP A 315 24.21 10.39 -29.13
C ASP A 315 22.97 11.27 -29.00
N VAL A 316 22.98 12.15 -27.99
CA VAL A 316 21.89 13.07 -27.65
C VAL A 316 22.47 14.40 -27.18
N GLU A 317 21.68 15.46 -27.25
CA GLU A 317 22.15 16.78 -26.83
C GLU A 317 22.52 16.80 -25.33
N PRO A 318 23.70 17.33 -24.95
CA PRO A 318 24.15 17.35 -23.56
C PRO A 318 23.18 18.03 -22.58
N VAL A 319 22.37 18.99 -23.08
CA VAL A 319 21.34 19.70 -22.29
C VAL A 319 20.20 18.79 -21.81
N CYS A 320 20.04 17.62 -22.43
CA CYS A 320 19.04 16.61 -22.05
C CYS A 320 19.57 15.57 -21.07
N ILE A 321 20.88 15.54 -20.79
CA ILE A 321 21.49 14.55 -19.90
C ILE A 321 21.71 15.18 -18.53
N TYR A 322 21.34 14.44 -17.47
CA TYR A 322 21.50 14.85 -16.08
C TYR A 322 22.07 13.71 -15.23
N PRO A 323 22.89 13.99 -14.19
CA PRO A 323 23.23 13.02 -13.15
C PRO A 323 21.96 12.42 -12.54
N LEU A 324 21.94 11.11 -12.27
CA LEU A 324 20.80 10.41 -11.67
C LEU A 324 21.21 9.72 -10.37
N ILE A 325 20.50 10.06 -9.29
CA ILE A 325 20.54 9.37 -7.99
C ILE A 325 19.34 8.41 -7.88
N LYS A 326 19.60 7.20 -7.42
CA LYS A 326 18.58 6.21 -7.00
C LYS A 326 18.64 6.00 -5.49
N SER A 327 17.62 5.35 -4.93
CA SER A 327 17.60 4.99 -3.50
C SER A 327 18.87 4.28 -3.03
N SER A 328 19.40 3.38 -3.86
CA SER A 328 20.63 2.64 -3.56
C SER A 328 21.88 3.51 -3.42
N ASP A 329 21.87 4.71 -4.00
CA ASP A 329 23.02 5.63 -3.97
C ASP A 329 23.00 6.53 -2.72
N ILE A 330 21.86 6.60 -2.00
CA ILE A 330 21.68 7.45 -0.80
C ILE A 330 21.23 6.68 0.44
N GLY A 331 20.89 5.40 0.32
CA GLY A 331 20.34 4.59 1.41
C GLY A 331 21.29 4.39 2.60
N ASN A 332 22.59 4.63 2.40
CA ASN A 332 23.61 4.63 3.46
C ASN A 332 24.33 5.99 3.55
N GLY A 333 23.66 7.06 3.13
CA GLY A 333 24.27 8.38 2.91
C GLY A 333 24.83 8.53 1.50
N PHE A 334 24.73 9.75 0.96
CA PHE A 334 25.23 10.06 -0.37
C PHE A 334 26.75 10.27 -0.37
N SER A 335 27.47 9.58 -1.27
CA SER A 335 28.93 9.69 -1.37
C SER A 335 29.44 10.93 -2.13
N GLY A 336 28.56 11.67 -2.80
CA GLY A 336 28.94 12.75 -3.72
C GLY A 336 29.14 12.30 -5.16
N GLU A 337 29.14 10.99 -5.43
CA GLU A 337 29.35 10.42 -6.76
C GLU A 337 28.07 9.84 -7.34
N VAL A 338 27.92 9.96 -8.67
CA VAL A 338 26.84 9.29 -9.41
C VAL A 338 27.39 8.22 -10.32
N ARG A 339 26.70 7.09 -10.35
CA ARG A 339 27.00 5.96 -11.26
C ARG A 339 26.12 5.95 -12.51
N LYS A 340 25.09 6.80 -12.54
CA LYS A 340 24.07 6.83 -13.58
C LYS A 340 23.74 8.25 -13.98
N TYR A 341 23.24 8.35 -15.20
CA TYR A 341 22.69 9.56 -15.78
C TYR A 341 21.30 9.23 -16.33
N ILE A 342 20.51 10.26 -16.59
CA ILE A 342 19.20 10.16 -17.22
C ILE A 342 19.11 11.10 -18.41
N VAL A 343 18.56 10.60 -19.52
CA VAL A 343 18.15 11.46 -20.65
C VAL A 343 16.70 11.87 -20.46
N LEU A 344 16.45 13.17 -20.40
CA LEU A 344 15.12 13.74 -20.18
C LEU A 344 14.50 14.28 -21.47
N PRO A 345 13.22 13.95 -21.74
CA PRO A 345 12.51 14.43 -22.91
C PRO A 345 12.05 15.90 -22.80
N HIS A 346 11.79 16.37 -21.59
CA HIS A 346 11.25 17.70 -21.33
C HIS A 346 11.64 18.14 -19.92
N ARG A 347 11.47 19.42 -19.60
CA ARG A 347 11.61 19.93 -18.23
C ARG A 347 10.26 20.01 -17.50
N SER A 348 9.17 20.12 -18.24
CA SER A 348 7.80 20.08 -17.71
C SER A 348 6.86 19.27 -18.62
N LEU A 349 5.83 18.65 -18.03
CA LEU A 349 4.78 17.95 -18.78
C LEU A 349 3.98 18.86 -19.73
N ALA A 350 4.04 20.18 -19.53
CA ALA A 350 3.43 21.15 -20.42
C ALA A 350 4.17 21.29 -21.77
N GLU A 351 5.40 20.78 -21.89
CA GLU A 351 6.15 20.84 -23.14
C GLU A 351 5.69 19.74 -24.11
N PRO A 352 5.13 20.07 -25.29
CA PRO A 352 4.73 19.07 -26.27
C PRO A 352 5.97 18.45 -26.94
N ASN A 353 5.88 17.17 -27.31
CA ASN A 353 6.96 16.46 -28.01
C ASN A 353 7.41 17.14 -29.32
N SER A 354 6.53 17.92 -29.97
CA SER A 354 6.88 18.69 -31.17
C SER A 354 7.96 19.74 -30.91
N ALA A 355 8.01 20.31 -29.70
CA ALA A 355 9.04 21.26 -29.31
C ALA A 355 10.42 20.59 -29.17
N MET A 356 10.46 19.32 -28.74
CA MET A 356 11.70 18.52 -28.66
C MET A 356 12.30 18.31 -30.05
N LYS A 357 11.48 17.97 -31.06
CA LYS A 357 11.97 17.73 -32.42
C LYS A 357 12.74 18.93 -33.01
N GLN A 358 12.38 20.15 -32.60
CA GLN A 358 13.05 21.38 -33.05
C GLN A 358 14.27 21.73 -32.20
N ARG A 359 14.17 21.61 -30.86
CA ARG A 359 15.22 22.04 -29.93
C ARG A 359 16.33 21.00 -29.74
N THR A 360 15.96 19.72 -29.74
CA THR A 360 16.83 18.59 -29.41
C THR A 360 16.56 17.40 -30.37
N PRO A 361 16.83 17.58 -31.69
CA PRO A 361 16.53 16.60 -32.71
C PRO A 361 17.22 15.23 -32.52
N LEU A 362 18.42 15.17 -31.95
CA LEU A 362 19.13 13.91 -31.66
C LEU A 362 18.43 13.15 -30.54
N THR A 363 18.06 13.84 -29.45
CA THR A 363 17.26 13.27 -28.36
C THR A 363 15.91 12.77 -28.86
N TYR A 364 15.25 13.53 -29.74
CA TYR A 364 13.99 13.11 -30.34
C TYR A 364 14.16 11.83 -31.19
N ALA A 365 15.18 11.77 -32.03
CA ALA A 365 15.48 10.58 -32.83
C ALA A 365 15.82 9.36 -31.95
N TYR A 366 16.53 9.57 -30.85
CA TYR A 366 16.82 8.53 -29.86
C TYR A 366 15.53 7.94 -29.24
N PHE A 367 14.59 8.79 -28.82
CA PHE A 367 13.32 8.30 -28.27
C PHE A 367 12.40 7.68 -29.31
N GLU A 368 12.36 8.19 -30.55
CA GLU A 368 11.64 7.56 -31.65
C GLU A 368 12.18 6.15 -31.95
N LYS A 369 13.51 5.95 -31.95
CA LYS A 369 14.13 4.64 -32.13
C LYS A 369 13.63 3.60 -31.12
N TYR A 370 13.38 3.99 -29.88
CA TYR A 370 12.84 3.12 -28.83
C TYR A 370 11.35 3.34 -28.56
N GLY A 371 10.63 3.99 -29.48
CA GLY A 371 9.25 4.40 -29.29
C GLY A 371 8.34 3.25 -28.86
N GLN A 372 8.49 2.06 -29.46
CA GLN A 372 7.70 0.88 -29.10
C GLN A 372 7.83 0.47 -27.62
N LEU A 373 9.02 0.61 -27.01
CA LEU A 373 9.23 0.31 -25.59
C LEU A 373 8.59 1.36 -24.68
N LEU A 374 8.57 2.62 -25.12
CA LEU A 374 7.95 3.74 -24.40
C LEU A 374 6.42 3.68 -24.51
N ASP A 375 5.91 3.28 -25.67
CA ASP A 375 4.48 3.07 -25.93
C ASP A 375 3.96 1.85 -25.15
N GLY A 376 4.81 0.83 -24.95
CA GLY A 376 4.49 -0.38 -24.19
C GLY A 376 4.51 -0.23 -22.65
N ARG A 377 4.69 0.98 -22.11
CA ARG A 377 4.71 1.21 -20.65
C ARG A 377 3.36 0.87 -20.03
N LYS A 378 3.38 -0.06 -19.06
CA LYS A 378 2.16 -0.65 -18.46
C LYS A 378 1.40 0.31 -17.55
N SER A 379 2.07 1.31 -16.99
CA SER A 379 1.44 2.24 -16.05
C SER A 379 0.37 3.08 -16.75
N SER A 380 -0.82 3.10 -16.17
CA SER A 380 -1.96 3.90 -16.65
C SER A 380 -1.67 5.40 -16.68
N ILE A 381 -0.67 5.87 -15.93
CA ILE A 381 -0.26 7.28 -15.87
C ILE A 381 0.17 7.83 -17.25
N TYR A 382 0.65 6.97 -18.17
CA TYR A 382 1.06 7.37 -19.52
C TYR A 382 -0.09 7.44 -20.53
N LYS A 383 -1.28 6.92 -20.20
CA LYS A 383 -2.42 6.88 -21.14
C LYS A 383 -2.90 8.30 -21.44
N GLY A 384 -2.99 8.65 -22.72
CA GLY A 384 -3.45 9.98 -23.17
C GLY A 384 -2.47 11.11 -22.87
N LYS A 385 -1.19 10.80 -22.66
CA LYS A 385 -0.11 11.77 -22.39
C LYS A 385 0.89 11.81 -23.53
N PRO A 386 1.75 12.85 -23.63
CA PRO A 386 2.75 12.90 -24.68
C PRO A 386 3.61 11.63 -24.69
N ARG A 387 3.83 11.07 -25.89
CA ARG A 387 4.44 9.75 -26.13
C ARG A 387 5.67 9.44 -25.25
N PHE A 388 6.60 10.38 -25.14
CA PHE A 388 7.86 10.20 -24.43
C PHE A 388 7.87 10.75 -23.01
N CYS A 389 6.72 11.20 -22.48
CA CYS A 389 6.69 11.94 -21.22
C CYS A 389 7.22 11.13 -20.03
N VAL A 390 7.73 11.84 -19.04
CA VAL A 390 8.08 11.35 -17.71
C VAL A 390 7.34 12.17 -16.64
N PHE A 391 7.11 11.60 -15.47
CA PHE A 391 6.41 12.28 -14.37
C PHE A 391 7.36 12.63 -13.23
N GLY A 392 6.93 13.52 -12.33
CA GLY A 392 7.79 13.95 -11.21
C GLY A 392 8.85 14.96 -11.63
N LEU A 393 8.57 15.74 -12.69
CA LEU A 393 9.38 16.87 -13.12
C LEU A 393 8.66 18.19 -12.87
N GLY A 394 9.41 19.17 -12.41
CA GLY A 394 9.03 20.57 -12.33
C GLY A 394 10.25 21.42 -11.98
N ASP A 395 10.06 22.72 -11.75
CA ASP A 395 11.17 23.64 -11.45
C ASP A 395 11.99 23.18 -10.23
N TYR A 396 11.33 22.51 -9.26
CA TYR A 396 11.98 21.89 -8.10
C TYR A 396 13.05 20.85 -8.48
N SER A 397 12.85 20.10 -9.56
CA SER A 397 13.78 19.06 -10.03
C SER A 397 15.09 19.68 -10.50
N PHE A 398 15.05 20.91 -11.03
CA PHE A 398 16.20 21.60 -11.59
C PHE A 398 16.92 22.50 -10.60
N LYS A 399 16.44 22.61 -9.35
CA LYS A 399 17.12 23.36 -8.28
C LYS A 399 18.56 22.83 -8.07
N PRO A 400 19.54 23.71 -7.87
CA PRO A 400 20.95 23.32 -7.80
C PRO A 400 21.26 22.47 -6.56
N TYR A 401 20.65 22.79 -5.42
CA TYR A 401 20.88 22.08 -4.16
C TYR A 401 19.64 21.31 -3.75
N LYS A 402 19.83 20.11 -3.19
CA LYS A 402 18.72 19.27 -2.74
C LYS A 402 19.02 18.61 -1.41
N VAL A 403 17.99 18.46 -0.59
CA VAL A 403 17.98 17.51 0.53
C VAL A 403 17.12 16.33 0.14
N VAL A 404 17.67 15.12 0.22
CA VAL A 404 17.08 13.92 -0.38
C VAL A 404 17.01 12.77 0.61
N VAL A 405 16.03 11.88 0.42
CA VAL A 405 15.86 10.68 1.26
C VAL A 405 15.36 9.51 0.42
N SER A 406 15.82 8.30 0.76
CA SER A 406 15.34 7.07 0.12
C SER A 406 13.96 6.69 0.64
N SER A 407 13.10 6.14 -0.23
CA SER A 407 11.85 5.51 0.22
C SER A 407 11.98 4.06 0.67
N PHE A 408 13.05 3.34 0.29
CA PHE A 408 13.15 1.88 0.47
C PHE A 408 13.99 1.43 1.67
N TYR A 409 14.94 2.25 2.12
CA TYR A 409 15.90 1.86 3.15
C TYR A 409 15.33 2.08 4.54
N LYS A 410 15.55 1.14 5.46
CA LYS A 410 15.05 1.20 6.84
C LYS A 410 15.86 2.13 7.73
N ASN A 411 17.14 2.30 7.42
CA ASN A 411 17.97 3.32 8.04
C ASN A 411 17.71 4.65 7.32
N ILE A 412 17.01 5.56 7.97
CA ILE A 412 16.60 6.82 7.35
C ILE A 412 17.75 7.81 7.47
N ILE A 413 18.26 8.26 6.34
CA ILE A 413 19.31 9.27 6.24
C ILE A 413 18.87 10.32 5.23
N PHE A 414 18.81 11.57 5.66
CA PHE A 414 18.68 12.68 4.72
C PHE A 414 20.08 13.06 4.24
N SER A 415 20.25 13.18 2.92
CA SER A 415 21.53 13.52 2.30
C SER A 415 21.45 14.86 1.59
N LEU A 416 22.55 15.60 1.61
CA LEU A 416 22.71 16.86 0.88
C LEU A 416 23.33 16.59 -0.49
N VAL A 417 22.75 17.17 -1.54
CA VAL A 417 23.19 17.00 -2.93
C VAL A 417 23.46 18.37 -3.54
N SER A 418 24.66 18.54 -4.09
CA SER A 418 25.08 19.72 -4.86
C SER A 418 25.15 19.39 -6.36
N PRO A 419 25.31 20.41 -7.24
CA PRO A 419 25.49 20.16 -8.66
C PRO A 419 26.72 19.29 -8.94
N ILE A 420 26.57 18.31 -9.83
CA ILE A 420 27.67 17.43 -10.28
C ILE A 420 28.01 17.83 -11.70
N ASN A 421 29.29 18.16 -11.94
CA ASN A 421 29.77 18.68 -13.22
C ASN A 421 28.95 19.90 -13.71
N GLY A 422 28.55 20.77 -12.77
CA GLY A 422 27.74 21.96 -13.05
C GLY A 422 26.27 21.68 -13.39
N GLN A 423 25.81 20.43 -13.37
CA GLN A 423 24.43 20.05 -13.65
C GLN A 423 23.65 19.75 -12.37
N SER A 424 22.36 20.13 -12.35
CA SER A 424 21.46 19.73 -11.28
C SER A 424 21.22 18.22 -11.32
N VAL A 425 21.23 17.60 -10.14
CA VAL A 425 21.08 16.15 -10.01
C VAL A 425 19.60 15.77 -10.00
N MET A 426 19.23 14.81 -10.84
CA MET A 426 17.90 14.20 -10.87
C MET A 426 17.83 13.01 -9.92
N LEU A 427 16.63 12.73 -9.43
CA LEU A 427 16.34 11.53 -8.64
C LEU A 427 15.32 10.68 -9.38
N ASP A 428 15.33 9.37 -9.19
CA ASP A 428 14.24 8.51 -9.65
C ASP A 428 13.06 8.49 -8.66
N ASP A 429 11.92 7.93 -9.07
CA ASP A 429 10.70 7.82 -8.26
C ASP A 429 10.85 6.93 -7.01
N THR A 430 12.06 6.48 -6.68
CA THR A 430 12.41 5.77 -5.45
C THR A 430 12.84 6.70 -4.33
N CYS A 431 13.07 7.97 -4.61
CA CYS A 431 13.53 8.96 -3.64
C CYS A 431 12.53 10.13 -3.50
N TYR A 432 12.66 10.86 -2.40
CA TYR A 432 12.01 12.15 -2.18
C TYR A 432 13.04 13.27 -2.03
N MET A 433 12.67 14.49 -2.39
CA MET A 433 13.55 15.66 -2.35
C MET A 433 12.83 16.94 -1.90
N LEU A 434 13.63 17.83 -1.32
CA LEU A 434 13.39 19.28 -1.24
C LEU A 434 14.48 20.00 -2.04
N GLY A 435 14.11 20.97 -2.88
CA GLY A 435 15.04 21.70 -3.74
C GLY A 435 15.25 23.15 -3.30
N PHE A 436 16.48 23.65 -3.42
CA PHE A 436 16.90 24.97 -2.93
C PHE A 436 17.80 25.70 -3.94
N ASP A 437 17.65 27.01 -4.05
CA ASP A 437 18.61 27.89 -4.75
C ASP A 437 19.76 28.33 -3.85
N ASN A 438 19.53 28.38 -2.53
CA ASN A 438 20.51 28.80 -1.53
C ASN A 438 21.11 27.57 -0.83
N TRP A 439 22.45 27.48 -0.85
CA TRP A 439 23.20 26.37 -0.23
C TRP A 439 23.06 26.33 1.29
N ALA A 440 23.13 27.48 1.96
CA ALA A 440 22.97 27.57 3.41
C ALA A 440 21.60 27.05 3.84
N PHE A 441 20.53 27.37 3.11
CA PHE A 441 19.19 26.86 3.40
C PHE A 441 19.11 25.34 3.26
N ALA A 442 19.71 24.77 2.20
CA ALA A 442 19.79 23.33 2.04
C ALA A 442 20.56 22.66 3.19
N LYS A 443 21.69 23.26 3.63
CA LYS A 443 22.46 22.79 4.79
C LYS A 443 21.67 22.83 6.09
N ILE A 444 20.95 23.94 6.35
CA ILE A 444 20.11 24.08 7.53
C ILE A 444 19.00 23.03 7.53
N THR A 445 18.22 22.91 6.45
CA THR A 445 17.17 21.90 6.35
C THR A 445 17.73 20.48 6.52
N HIS A 446 18.88 20.17 5.92
CA HIS A 446 19.56 18.88 6.10
C HIS A 446 19.93 18.61 7.56
N HIS A 447 20.44 19.61 8.28
CA HIS A 447 20.76 19.49 9.70
C HIS A 447 19.50 19.23 10.54
N LEU A 448 18.44 20.02 10.32
CA LEU A 448 17.16 19.88 11.04
C LEU A 448 16.55 18.49 10.83
N LEU A 449 16.53 18.00 9.58
CA LEU A 449 15.95 16.70 9.24
C LEU A 449 16.74 15.50 9.78
N ASN A 450 18.03 15.67 10.04
CA ASN A 450 18.86 14.66 10.70
C ASN A 450 18.93 14.81 12.23
N SER A 451 18.16 15.72 12.82
CA SER A 451 18.11 15.89 14.27
C SER A 451 17.47 14.68 14.97
N PRO A 452 17.81 14.41 16.25
CA PRO A 452 17.22 13.32 17.01
C PRO A 452 15.68 13.37 17.07
N VAL A 453 15.09 14.55 17.23
CA VAL A 453 13.63 14.71 17.30
C VAL A 453 12.93 14.33 16.00
N VAL A 454 13.50 14.69 14.84
CA VAL A 454 12.95 14.29 13.53
C VAL A 454 13.13 12.80 13.30
N MET A 455 14.29 12.24 13.64
CA MET A 455 14.54 10.80 13.48
C MET A 455 13.62 9.95 14.35
N GLN A 456 13.37 10.37 15.59
CA GLN A 456 12.40 9.73 16.48
C GLN A 456 10.98 9.84 15.94
N PHE A 457 10.57 11.03 15.48
CA PHE A 457 9.26 11.24 14.87
C PHE A 457 9.04 10.33 13.66
N ILE A 458 10.00 10.28 12.73
CA ILE A 458 9.91 9.41 11.55
C ILE A 458 9.80 7.94 11.95
N SER A 459 10.58 7.48 12.94
CA SER A 459 10.51 6.11 13.46
C SER A 459 9.11 5.77 13.97
N ALA A 460 8.47 6.69 14.70
CA ALA A 460 7.12 6.55 15.24
C ALA A 460 6.00 6.54 14.17
N LEU A 461 6.31 6.91 12.93
CA LEU A 461 5.39 6.88 11.79
C LEU A 461 5.69 5.75 10.80
N CYS A 462 6.92 5.25 10.78
CA CYS A 462 7.39 4.26 9.81
C CYS A 462 6.91 2.85 10.18
N PHE A 463 6.25 2.20 9.22
CA PHE A 463 5.98 0.76 9.24
C PHE A 463 7.13 0.07 8.49
N THR A 464 8.08 -0.52 9.21
CA THR A 464 9.35 -1.03 8.67
C THR A 464 9.22 -2.33 7.87
N ASP A 465 8.04 -2.93 7.87
CA ASP A 465 7.63 -4.05 7.03
C ASP A 465 7.09 -3.61 5.66
N ALA A 466 6.82 -2.31 5.47
CA ALA A 466 6.46 -1.77 4.17
C ALA A 466 7.65 -1.78 3.22
N LYS A 467 7.39 -2.07 1.93
CA LYS A 467 8.42 -1.98 0.89
C LYS A 467 9.00 -0.57 0.77
N ARG A 468 8.14 0.44 0.86
CA ARG A 468 8.52 1.86 0.93
C ARG A 468 8.18 2.37 2.34
N VAL A 469 9.20 2.53 3.18
CA VAL A 469 9.05 2.94 4.57
C VAL A 469 8.82 4.45 4.71
N ILE A 470 9.37 5.24 3.79
CA ILE A 470 9.13 6.69 3.69
C ILE A 470 8.22 6.99 2.50
N ASN A 471 7.27 7.89 2.72
CA ASN A 471 6.41 8.43 1.68
C ASN A 471 6.18 9.94 1.89
N CYS A 472 5.61 10.60 0.88
CA CYS A 472 5.35 12.04 0.93
C CYS A 472 4.40 12.44 2.07
N GLU A 473 3.33 11.66 2.32
CA GLU A 473 2.35 11.96 3.38
C GLU A 473 3.00 12.00 4.78
N LEU A 474 3.98 11.13 5.04
CA LEU A 474 4.78 11.14 6.26
C LEU A 474 5.69 12.37 6.31
N LEU A 475 6.45 12.63 5.25
CA LEU A 475 7.41 13.73 5.21
C LEU A 475 6.74 15.10 5.32
N MET A 476 5.54 15.25 4.76
CA MET A 476 4.74 16.47 4.85
C MET A 476 4.20 16.75 6.25
N ARG A 477 4.35 15.83 7.21
CA ARG A 477 3.98 16.06 8.62
C ARG A 477 5.09 16.71 9.45
N ILE A 478 6.30 16.84 8.90
CA ILE A 478 7.43 17.44 9.61
C ILE A 478 7.33 18.96 9.53
N ASP A 479 6.94 19.59 10.62
CA ASP A 479 6.89 21.05 10.81
C ASP A 479 8.29 21.59 11.06
N LEU A 480 8.92 22.20 10.05
CA LEU A 480 10.32 22.62 10.14
C LEU A 480 10.48 23.84 11.05
N SER A 481 9.46 24.68 11.17
CA SER A 481 9.45 25.82 12.10
C SER A 481 9.58 25.32 13.54
N LYS A 482 8.75 24.35 13.93
CA LYS A 482 8.80 23.76 15.29
C LYS A 482 10.10 22.99 15.55
N VAL A 483 10.61 22.26 14.55
CA VAL A 483 11.91 21.59 14.67
C VAL A 483 13.00 22.62 14.97
N LEU A 484 13.01 23.74 14.25
CA LEU A 484 13.97 24.82 14.45
C LEU A 484 13.83 25.50 15.83
N GLU A 485 12.61 25.69 16.33
CA GLU A 485 12.36 26.19 17.69
C GLU A 485 12.89 25.26 18.78
N ILE A 486 12.67 23.95 18.63
CA ILE A 486 13.11 22.93 19.61
C ILE A 486 14.64 22.83 19.66
N ILE A 487 15.29 22.86 18.50
CA ILE A 487 16.75 22.76 18.44
C ILE A 487 17.38 24.08 18.90
N GLY A 488 16.70 25.21 18.70
CA GLY A 488 17.14 26.51 19.16
C GLY A 488 18.34 27.04 18.38
N ASP A 489 19.39 27.45 19.09
CA ASP A 489 20.60 28.00 18.48
C ASP A 489 21.47 26.87 17.90
N VAL A 490 21.44 26.77 16.57
CA VAL A 490 22.20 25.78 15.81
C VAL A 490 23.52 26.37 15.34
N THR A 491 24.62 25.63 15.52
CA THR A 491 25.88 25.90 14.83
C THR A 491 26.05 24.87 13.73
N ILE A 492 26.03 25.33 12.48
CA ILE A 492 26.17 24.47 11.30
C ILE A 492 27.43 24.90 10.54
N GLU A 493 28.31 23.95 10.27
CA GLU A 493 29.58 24.23 9.60
C GLU A 493 29.36 24.94 8.25
N GLY A 494 30.01 26.08 8.07
CA GLY A 494 29.91 26.89 6.85
C GLY A 494 28.54 27.57 6.66
N VAL A 495 27.79 27.78 7.75
CA VAL A 495 26.57 28.59 7.80
C VAL A 495 26.72 29.64 8.90
N THR A 496 26.46 30.89 8.56
CA THR A 496 26.54 32.03 9.48
C THR A 496 25.26 32.23 10.29
N ALA A 497 25.34 32.92 11.43
CA ALA A 497 24.16 33.28 12.22
C ALA A 497 23.12 34.07 11.40
N SER A 498 23.58 35.01 10.56
CA SER A 498 22.69 35.78 9.67
C SER A 498 21.96 34.89 8.64
N GLU A 499 22.58 33.79 8.18
CA GLU A 499 21.91 32.84 7.28
C GLU A 499 20.88 31.98 8.02
N ILE A 500 21.12 31.66 9.29
CA ILE A 500 20.15 30.98 10.15
C ILE A 500 18.94 31.88 10.41
N ASP A 501 19.17 33.16 10.71
CA ASP A 501 18.09 34.14 10.87
C ASP A 501 17.30 34.34 9.58
N ALA A 502 17.99 34.42 8.43
CA ALA A 502 17.34 34.47 7.13
C ALA A 502 16.52 33.20 6.84
N TYR A 503 16.99 32.03 7.26
CA TYR A 503 16.25 30.78 7.13
C TYR A 503 15.01 30.75 8.04
N ARG A 504 15.10 31.26 9.28
CA ARG A 504 13.94 31.42 10.18
C ARG A 504 12.85 32.28 9.52
N VAL A 505 13.22 33.42 8.96
CA VAL A 505 12.28 34.29 8.22
C VAL A 505 11.73 33.58 6.99
N PHE A 506 12.57 32.86 6.24
CA PHE A 506 12.16 32.11 5.04
C PHE A 506 11.12 31.04 5.35
N ILE A 507 11.34 30.22 6.38
CA ILE A 507 10.42 29.15 6.77
C ILE A 507 9.13 29.73 7.36
N ASN A 508 9.23 30.67 8.30
CA ASN A 508 8.05 31.26 8.96
C ASN A 508 7.22 32.14 8.02
N GLY A 509 7.81 32.65 6.94
CA GLY A 509 7.14 33.45 5.92
C GLY A 509 6.49 32.63 4.79
N LYS A 510 6.64 31.29 4.78
CA LYS A 510 6.00 30.42 3.79
C LYS A 510 4.52 30.23 4.11
N GLU A 511 3.67 30.41 3.11
CA GLU A 511 2.30 29.89 3.20
C GLU A 511 2.35 28.36 3.21
N LEU A 512 1.54 27.76 4.09
CA LEU A 512 1.46 26.31 4.17
C LEU A 512 0.89 25.73 2.88
N PRO A 513 1.50 24.67 2.32
CA PRO A 513 1.04 24.06 1.08
C PRO A 513 -0.40 23.56 1.19
N GLY A 514 -1.24 23.93 0.22
CA GLY A 514 -2.57 23.38 0.05
C GLY A 514 -2.54 21.98 -0.59
N GLN A 515 -3.69 21.29 -0.61
CA GLN A 515 -3.78 19.97 -1.25
C GLN A 515 -3.36 19.98 -2.73
N ASN A 516 -3.60 21.07 -3.46
CA ASN A 516 -3.25 21.15 -4.88
C ASN A 516 -1.73 21.23 -5.10
N ASP A 517 -0.98 21.81 -4.16
CA ASP A 517 0.46 21.97 -4.27
C ASP A 517 1.15 20.62 -4.23
N LEU A 518 0.59 19.62 -3.55
CA LEU A 518 1.11 18.24 -3.52
C LEU A 518 1.15 17.56 -4.91
N PHE A 519 0.42 18.09 -5.90
CA PHE A 519 0.27 17.50 -7.25
C PHE A 519 0.89 18.33 -8.38
N GLU A 520 1.58 19.41 -8.05
CA GLU A 520 2.31 20.24 -9.02
C GLU A 520 3.39 19.38 -9.72
N GLY A 521 3.24 19.16 -11.03
CA GLY A 521 4.06 18.24 -11.84
C GLY A 521 3.38 16.95 -12.29
N GLN A 522 2.11 16.70 -11.90
CA GLN A 522 1.30 15.58 -12.39
C GLN A 522 0.10 16.00 -13.26
N ARG A 523 -0.24 17.29 -13.29
CA ARG A 523 -1.39 17.82 -14.05
C ARG A 523 -0.93 18.44 -15.37
N LEU A 524 -1.61 18.08 -16.46
CA LEU A 524 -1.74 18.98 -17.61
C LEU A 524 -2.87 19.94 -17.22
N ASN A 525 -2.68 21.25 -17.36
CA ASN A 525 -3.80 22.18 -17.18
C ASN A 525 -4.87 21.83 -18.22
N ALA A 526 -6.14 21.78 -17.81
CA ALA A 526 -7.26 21.50 -18.71
C ALA A 526 -7.38 22.53 -19.86
N LYS A 527 -6.69 23.68 -19.75
CA LYS A 527 -6.61 24.71 -20.78
C LYS A 527 -5.59 24.42 -21.91
N ASP A 528 -4.72 23.43 -21.73
CA ASP A 528 -3.63 23.10 -22.69
C ASP A 528 -3.95 21.87 -23.54
N ILE A 529 -5.20 21.38 -23.50
CA ILE A 529 -5.68 20.33 -24.40
C ILE A 529 -6.25 21.03 -25.64
N PRO A 530 -5.73 20.82 -26.86
CA PRO A 530 -6.41 21.29 -28.06
C PRO A 530 -7.77 20.60 -28.16
N PHE A 531 -8.82 21.38 -27.94
CA PHE A 531 -10.21 20.96 -28.00
C PHE A 531 -10.54 20.55 -29.44
N GLN A 532 -10.63 19.25 -29.72
CA GLN A 532 -11.37 18.73 -30.87
C GLN A 532 -12.47 17.83 -30.33
N GLY A 533 -13.68 18.39 -30.23
CA GLY A 533 -14.89 17.68 -29.84
C GLY A 533 -15.89 18.62 -29.20
N GLN A 534 -17.02 18.87 -29.86
CA GLN A 534 -18.13 19.66 -29.32
C GLN A 534 -18.66 19.06 -28.01
N PRO A 535 -19.10 19.90 -27.04
CA PRO A 535 -19.61 19.42 -25.77
C PRO A 535 -20.99 18.76 -25.94
N SER A 536 -21.07 17.45 -25.66
CA SER A 536 -22.35 16.78 -25.41
C SER A 536 -22.85 17.16 -24.01
N LYS A 537 -24.09 17.66 -23.94
CA LYS A 537 -24.82 18.11 -22.76
C LYS A 537 -24.60 17.20 -21.52
N GLU A 538 -24.22 17.82 -20.41
CA GLU A 538 -24.24 17.22 -19.07
C GLU A 538 -25.67 16.81 -18.67
N PRO A 539 -25.88 15.61 -18.08
CA PRO A 539 -27.08 15.35 -17.30
C PRO A 539 -26.90 15.94 -15.90
N ALA A 540 -27.92 16.69 -15.48
CA ALA A 540 -28.02 17.31 -14.16
C ALA A 540 -27.90 16.27 -13.01
N ILE A 541 -27.09 16.61 -12.02
CA ILE A 541 -26.96 15.93 -10.74
C ILE A 541 -28.27 16.13 -9.98
N SER A 542 -29.08 15.07 -9.81
CA SER A 542 -30.18 15.07 -8.86
C SER A 542 -29.71 14.49 -7.52
N THR A 543 -29.78 15.33 -6.50
CA THR A 543 -29.70 14.96 -5.08
C THR A 543 -30.89 14.08 -4.72
N PHE A 544 -30.70 12.93 -4.07
CA PHE A 544 -31.78 12.26 -3.35
C PHE A 544 -31.39 11.75 -1.95
N PRO A 545 -32.32 11.81 -0.98
CA PRO A 545 -32.07 11.52 0.44
C PRO A 545 -32.35 10.05 0.83
N ARG A 546 -31.90 9.69 2.02
CA ARG A 546 -32.13 8.41 2.71
C ARG A 546 -33.62 8.04 2.85
N ALA A 547 -33.88 6.76 2.60
CA ALA A 547 -34.81 5.85 3.29
C ALA A 547 -36.30 6.22 3.47
N LYS A 548 -37.19 5.58 2.71
CA LYS A 548 -38.27 4.70 3.21
C LYS A 548 -39.11 4.17 2.04
N ALA A 549 -39.56 2.91 2.20
CA ALA A 549 -40.71 2.28 1.55
C ALA A 549 -40.59 1.95 0.05
N LEU A 550 -40.46 0.64 -0.24
CA LEU A 550 -41.29 0.04 -1.29
C LEU A 550 -41.67 -1.39 -0.88
N LYS A 551 -42.82 -1.48 -0.23
CA LYS A 551 -43.64 -2.68 -0.15
C LYS A 551 -44.57 -2.61 -1.37
N LYS A 552 -44.78 -3.77 -2.00
CA LYS A 552 -45.93 -4.13 -2.86
C LYS A 552 -45.76 -4.00 -4.39
N HIS A 553 -46.07 -5.13 -5.03
CA HIS A 553 -46.49 -5.37 -6.43
C HIS A 553 -45.44 -5.73 -7.47
N LEU A 554 -45.14 -7.02 -7.55
CA LEU A 554 -45.13 -7.75 -8.82
C LEU A 554 -45.92 -9.06 -8.62
N CYS A 555 -47.17 -9.07 -9.09
CA CYS A 555 -47.90 -10.28 -9.44
C CYS A 555 -47.64 -10.57 -10.93
N ASP A 556 -47.59 -11.87 -11.21
CA ASP A 556 -47.94 -12.53 -12.48
C ASP A 556 -47.05 -12.30 -13.69
N VAL A 557 -46.13 -13.25 -13.93
CA VAL A 557 -46.10 -14.02 -15.18
C VAL A 557 -45.69 -15.46 -14.85
N GLN A 558 -46.67 -16.38 -14.94
CA GLN A 558 -46.44 -17.82 -15.10
C GLN A 558 -45.76 -18.08 -16.44
N LEU A 559 -44.72 -18.92 -16.47
CA LEU A 559 -44.47 -19.85 -17.57
C LEU A 559 -43.77 -21.09 -17.00
N SER A 560 -44.55 -22.15 -16.89
CA SER A 560 -44.17 -23.55 -16.65
C SER A 560 -43.44 -24.15 -17.85
N PHE A 561 -42.48 -25.03 -17.62
CA PHE A 561 -42.36 -26.29 -18.37
C PHE A 561 -41.65 -27.34 -17.49
N ASP A 562 -42.37 -28.44 -17.21
CA ASP A 562 -41.91 -29.67 -16.59
C ASP A 562 -41.11 -30.53 -17.59
N TYR A 563 -39.93 -31.01 -17.19
CA TYR A 563 -39.61 -32.42 -16.86
C TYR A 563 -38.15 -32.56 -16.44
#